data_AF-A0A958EH01-F1
#
_entry.id   AF-A0A958EH01-F1
#
_cell.length_a   1.000
_cell.length_b   1.000
_cell.length_c   1.000
_cell.angle_alpha   90.00
_cell.angle_beta   90.00
_cell.angle_gamma   90.00
#
_symmetry.space_group_name_H-M   'P 1'
#
loop_
_entity.id
_entity.type
_entity.pdbx_description
1 polymer ?
#
loop_
_entity_poly.entity_id
_entity_poly.type
_entity_poly.pdbx_seq_one_letter_code
_entity_poly.pdbx_strand_id
1 'polypeptide(L)' 'MTIKRMDNVGIVVEDLDAAIAFFKELGLELVGRAPVEGDWADGVTGLHDMRVEIAMMRTPDGHSQLELSRFLA' A
#
# COMPACT_ATOMS: atom_id res chain seq x y z
N MET A 1 -7.46 0.85 26.68
CA MET A 1 -6.85 0.47 25.38
C MET A 1 -5.55 1.24 25.23
N THR A 2 -4.50 0.60 24.72
CA THR A 2 -3.21 1.25 24.42
C THR A 2 -2.85 1.02 22.95
N ILE A 3 -2.13 1.97 22.36
CA ILE A 3 -1.60 1.85 21.00
C ILE A 3 -0.67 0.65 20.93
N LYS A 4 -0.81 -0.18 19.89
CA LYS A 4 0.03 -1.37 19.69
C LYS A 4 1.25 -1.07 18.83
N ARG A 5 1.02 -0.46 17.66
CA ARG A 5 2.04 0.01 16.72
C ARG A 5 1.37 0.89 15.66
N MET A 6 2.19 1.50 14.80
CA MET A 6 1.77 2.03 13.50
C MET A 6 2.01 0.94 12.45
N ASP A 7 0.96 0.45 11.80
CA ASP A 7 1.09 -0.68 10.86
C ASP A 7 1.78 -0.27 9.54
N ASN A 8 1.36 0.84 8.93
CA ASN A 8 1.95 1.38 7.72
C ASN A 8 1.62 2.87 7.54
N VAL A 9 2.24 3.48 6.52
CA VAL A 9 1.81 4.76 5.92
C VAL A 9 1.40 4.49 4.47
N GLY A 10 0.20 4.94 4.09
CA GLY A 10 -0.31 4.84 2.72
C GLY A 10 0.12 6.01 1.83
N ILE A 11 0.50 5.71 0.58
CA ILE A 11 0.86 6.69 -0.45
C ILE A 11 0.14 6.31 -1.75
N VAL A 12 -0.68 7.22 -2.25
CA VAL A 12 -1.32 7.06 -3.57
C VAL A 12 -0.35 7.51 -4.66
N VAL A 13 -0.12 6.65 -5.64
CA VAL A 13 0.81 6.87 -6.75
C VAL A 13 0.14 6.63 -8.10
N GLU A 14 0.63 7.31 -9.13
CA GLU A 14 0.16 7.11 -10.51
C GLU A 14 0.74 5.82 -11.14
N ASP A 15 2.03 5.56 -10.89
CA ASP A 15 2.75 4.39 -11.39
C ASP A 15 3.29 3.57 -10.20
N LEU A 16 2.72 2.38 -10.02
CA LEU A 16 3.07 1.49 -8.93
C LEU A 16 4.46 0.85 -9.12
N ASP A 17 4.84 0.53 -10.36
CA ASP A 17 6.12 -0.10 -10.66
C ASP A 17 7.28 0.88 -10.45
N ALA A 18 7.11 2.13 -10.90
CA ALA A 18 8.09 3.18 -10.67
C ALA A 18 8.27 3.47 -9.16
N ALA A 19 7.17 3.52 -8.40
CA ALA A 19 7.24 3.73 -6.96
C ALA A 19 7.93 2.57 -6.22
N ILE A 20 7.60 1.32 -6.57
CA ILE A 20 8.30 0.13 -6.01
C ILE A 20 9.79 0.21 -6.31
N ALA A 21 10.18 0.49 -7.56
CA ALA A 21 11.58 0.60 -7.95
C ALA A 21 12.31 1.68 -7.13
N PHE A 22 11.71 2.86 -6.99
CA PHE A 22 12.27 3.94 -6.19
C PHE A 22 12.51 3.52 -4.73
N PHE A 23 11.52 2.94 -4.07
CA PHE A 23 11.67 2.54 -2.66
C PHE A 23 12.60 1.34 -2.47
N LYS A 24 12.76 0.47 -3.47
CA LYS A 24 13.79 -0.58 -3.45
C LYS A 24 15.19 -0.01 -3.46
N GLU A 25 15.46 1.03 -4.25
CA GLU A 25 16.75 1.73 -4.26
C GLU A 25 17.07 2.40 -2.91
N LEU A 26 16.04 2.81 -2.17
CA LEU A 26 16.18 3.31 -0.79
C LEU A 26 16.37 2.20 0.25
N GLY A 27 16.34 0.92 -0.16
CA GLY A 27 16.58 -0.23 0.69
C GLY A 27 15.33 -0.88 1.28
N LEU A 28 14.12 -0.54 0.82
CA LEU A 28 12.90 -1.26 1.24
C LEU A 28 12.70 -2.52 0.41
N GLU A 29 12.07 -3.52 1.02
CA GLU A 29 11.76 -4.79 0.38
C GLU A 29 10.28 -4.88 0.04
N LEU A 30 9.96 -5.39 -1.16
CA LEU A 30 8.59 -5.69 -1.54
C LEU A 30 8.12 -6.93 -0.78
N VAL A 31 7.10 -6.77 0.04
CA VAL A 31 6.48 -7.87 0.83
C VAL A 31 5.41 -8.58 0.01
N GLY A 32 4.64 -7.83 -0.78
CA GLY A 32 3.56 -8.39 -1.58
C GLY A 32 2.87 -7.34 -2.42
N ARG A 33 2.18 -7.80 -3.46
CA ARG A 33 1.38 -6.99 -4.39
C ARG A 33 0.07 -7.71 -4.67
N ALA A 34 -1.04 -6.99 -4.62
CA ALA A 34 -2.36 -7.56 -4.83
C ALA A 34 -3.37 -6.51 -5.30
N PRO A 35 -4.40 -6.91 -6.06
CA PRO A 35 -5.59 -6.08 -6.27
C PRO A 35 -6.45 -6.04 -5.00
N VAL A 36 -7.13 -4.92 -4.79
CA VAL A 36 -8.12 -4.66 -3.75
C VAL A 36 -9.38 -4.12 -4.43
N GLU A 37 -10.47 -4.86 -4.27
CA GLU A 37 -11.77 -4.56 -4.89
C GLU A 37 -12.92 -5.20 -4.08
N GLY A 38 -14.15 -4.74 -4.39
CA GLY A 38 -15.40 -5.26 -3.86
C GLY A 38 -15.99 -4.42 -2.71
N ASP A 39 -17.26 -4.69 -2.38
CA ASP A 39 -18.11 -3.88 -1.49
C ASP A 39 -17.49 -3.54 -0.13
N TRP A 40 -16.63 -4.41 0.40
CA TRP A 40 -15.94 -4.16 1.66
C TRP A 40 -14.93 -3.01 1.56
N ALA A 41 -14.20 -2.91 0.44
CA ALA A 41 -13.21 -1.87 0.20
C ALA A 41 -13.90 -0.52 -0.09
N ASP A 42 -15.02 -0.57 -0.81
CA ASP A 42 -15.89 0.57 -1.03
C ASP A 42 -16.45 1.11 0.29
N GLY A 43 -16.87 0.22 1.19
CA GLY A 43 -17.37 0.59 2.51
C GLY A 43 -16.32 1.26 3.41
N VAL A 44 -15.05 0.87 3.30
CA VAL A 44 -13.94 1.47 4.06
C VAL A 44 -13.54 2.83 3.48
N THR A 45 -13.48 2.94 2.15
CA THR A 45 -12.99 4.14 1.45
C THR A 45 -14.08 5.18 1.17
N GLY A 46 -15.35 4.76 1.13
CA GLY A 46 -16.48 5.58 0.71
C GLY A 46 -16.55 5.80 -0.80
N LEU A 47 -15.78 5.07 -1.61
CA LEU A 47 -15.75 5.15 -3.07
C LEU A 47 -16.46 3.93 -3.66
N HIS A 48 -17.39 4.14 -4.59
CA HIS A 48 -18.13 3.04 -5.23
C HIS A 48 -17.36 2.47 -6.41
N ASP A 49 -17.45 1.15 -6.58
CA ASP A 49 -16.83 0.37 -7.64
C ASP A 49 -15.31 0.58 -7.73
N MET A 50 -14.66 0.77 -6.57
CA MET A 50 -13.25 1.11 -6.51
C MET A 50 -12.39 -0.11 -6.85
N ARG A 51 -11.40 0.10 -7.73
CA ARG A 51 -10.35 -0.88 -8.02
C ARG A 51 -9.00 -0.27 -7.73
N VAL A 52 -8.25 -0.90 -6.83
CA VAL A 52 -6.92 -0.43 -6.45
C VAL A 52 -5.94 -1.59 -6.58
N GLU A 53 -4.76 -1.31 -7.10
CA GLU A 53 -3.62 -2.21 -6.97
C GLU A 53 -2.72 -1.69 -5.85
N ILE A 54 -2.39 -2.56 -4.89
CA ILE A 54 -1.51 -2.21 -3.77
C ILE A 54 -0.19 -2.97 -3.82
N ALA A 55 0.87 -2.34 -3.33
CA ALA A 55 2.15 -2.97 -3.05
C ALA A 55 2.64 -2.57 -1.65
N MET A 56 2.93 -3.57 -0.82
CA MET A 56 3.43 -3.34 0.54
C MET A 56 4.95 -3.42 0.55
N MET A 57 5.60 -2.36 1.02
CA MET A 57 7.05 -2.24 1.14
C MET A 57 7.44 -2.23 2.62
N ARG A 58 8.52 -2.91 3.01
CA ARG A 58 8.97 -3.01 4.42
C ARG A 58 10.41 -2.56 4.58
N THR A 59 10.72 -1.90 5.69
CA THR A 59 12.08 -1.53 6.07
C THR A 59 12.91 -2.77 6.46
N PRO A 60 14.24 -2.78 6.27
CA PRO A 60 15.08 -3.94 6.60
C PRO A 60 15.02 -4.39 8.06
N ASP A 61 14.73 -3.47 9.00
CA ASP A 61 14.54 -3.78 10.42
C ASP A 61 13.18 -4.46 10.72
N GLY A 62 12.28 -4.51 9.74
CA GLY A 62 10.97 -5.13 9.82
C GLY A 62 9.93 -4.35 10.62
N HIS A 63 10.23 -3.15 11.10
CA HIS A 63 9.37 -2.40 12.02
C HIS A 63 8.38 -1.47 11.33
N SER A 64 8.69 -0.99 10.11
CA SER A 64 7.88 0.00 9.39
C SER A 64 7.49 -0.52 8.01
N GLN A 65 6.32 -0.08 7.52
CA GLN A 65 5.83 -0.43 6.19
C GLN A 65 5.26 0.79 5.46
N LEU A 66 5.40 0.79 4.15
CA LEU A 66 4.71 1.69 3.22
C LEU A 66 3.72 0.88 2.40
N GLU A 67 2.48 1.36 2.33
CA GLU A 67 1.48 0.85 1.40
C GLU A 67 1.42 1.79 0.19
N LEU A 68 1.84 1.30 -0.97
CA LEU A 68 1.75 2.03 -2.23
C LEU A 68 0.46 1.62 -2.93
N SER A 69 -0.40 2.58 -3.27
CA SER A 69 -1.72 2.32 -3.85
C SER A 69 -1.88 3.03 -5.19
N ARG A 70 -2.29 2.30 -6.22
CA ARG A 70 -2.68 2.87 -7.52
C ARG A 70 -4.15 2.61 -7.77
N PHE A 71 -4.92 3.69 -7.90
CA PHE A 71 -6.32 3.59 -8.32
C PHE A 71 -6.38 3.33 -9.82
N LEU A 72 -7.19 2.33 -10.19
CA LEU A 72 -7.44 1.95 -11.57
C LEU A 72 -8.74 2.62 -12.01
N ALA A 73 -8.71 3.21 -13.21
CA ALA A 73 -9.87 3.80 -13.84
C ALA A 73 -10.79 2.74 -14.46
#